data_AF-A0A226WMQ5-F1
#
_entry.id   AF-A0A226WMQ5-F1
#
_cell.length_a   1.000
_cell.length_b   1.000
_cell.length_c   1.000
_cell.angle_alpha   90.00
_cell.angle_beta   90.00
_cell.angle_gamma   90.00
#
_symmetry.space_group_name_H-M   'P 1'
#
loop_
_entity.id
_entity.type
_entity.pdbx_description
1 polymer ?
#
loop_
_entity_poly.entity_id
_entity_poly.type
_entity_poly.pdbx_seq_one_letter_code
_entity_poly.pdbx_strand_id
1 'polypeptide(L)' 'MFIRQLEYLVTLAREKHFARAAEACHVSQPALSSAIRTLEAEVGLVMVERTRCVCLLLVIALLFNNVVRGRRWPDLWF' A
#
# COMPACT_ATOMS: atom_id res chain seq x y z
N MET A 1 13.44 5.04 4.87
CA MET A 1 13.38 5.47 3.46
C MET A 1 11.94 5.31 2.99
N PHE A 2 11.16 6.39 3.06
CA PHE A 2 9.69 6.40 2.93
C PHE A 2 9.18 5.94 1.55
N ILE A 3 9.91 6.27 0.47
CA ILE A 3 9.47 6.04 -0.92
C ILE A 3 9.33 4.55 -1.24
N ARG A 4 10.29 3.72 -0.84
CA ARG A 4 10.27 2.28 -1.13
C ARG A 4 9.12 1.56 -0.40
N GLN A 5 8.77 2.02 0.80
CA GLN A 5 7.65 1.48 1.56
C GLN A 5 6.32 1.82 0.90
N LEU A 6 6.19 3.02 0.31
CA LEU A 6 5.04 3.40 -0.50
C LEU A 6 4.92 2.56 -1.78
N GLU A 7 6.04 2.29 -2.46
CA GLU A 7 6.05 1.38 -3.62
C GLU A 7 5.54 -0.01 -3.24
N TYR A 8 6.01 -0.56 -2.11
CA TYR A 8 5.52 -1.84 -1.61
C TYR A 8 4.03 -1.81 -1.27
N LEU A 9 3.54 -0.70 -0.71
CA LEU A 9 2.13 -0.51 -0.41
C LEU A 9 1.30 -0.51 -1.71
N VAL A 10 1.73 0.24 -2.74
CA VAL A 10 1.06 0.29 -4.04
C VAL A 10 1.05 -1.09 -4.70
N THR A 11 2.17 -1.81 -4.68
CA THR A 11 2.24 -3.18 -5.23
C THR A 11 1.36 -4.14 -4.46
N LEU A 12 1.33 -4.05 -3.12
CA LEU A 12 0.43 -4.86 -2.29
C LEU A 12 -1.05 -4.56 -2.57
N ALA A 13 -1.41 -3.31 -2.89
CA ALA A 13 -2.76 -2.92 -3.32
C ALA A 13 -3.18 -3.64 -4.60
N ARG A 14 -2.26 -3.72 -5.55
CA ARG A 14 -2.48 -4.34 -6.87
C ARG A 14 -2.58 -5.84 -6.77
N GLU A 15 -1.64 -6.47 -6.08
CA GLU A 15 -1.55 -7.93 -5.99
C GLU A 15 -2.56 -8.54 -5.00
N LYS A 16 -3.02 -7.77 -4.01
CA LYS A 16 -3.91 -8.21 -2.91
C LYS A 16 -3.39 -9.43 -2.14
N HIS A 17 -2.10 -9.77 -2.30
CA HIS A 17 -1.47 -10.95 -1.73
C HIS A 17 0.01 -10.68 -1.43
N PHE A 18 0.41 -10.86 -0.17
CA PHE A 18 1.76 -10.52 0.30
C PHE A 18 2.88 -11.25 -0.44
N ALA A 19 2.71 -12.54 -0.71
CA ALA A 19 3.72 -13.33 -1.44
C ALA A 19 3.94 -12.80 -2.86
N ARG A 20 2.86 -12.57 -3.61
CA ARG A 20 2.92 -12.00 -4.98
C ARG A 20 3.48 -10.59 -5.00
N ALA A 21 3.10 -9.76 -4.04
CA ALA A 21 3.65 -8.41 -3.91
C ALA A 21 5.17 -8.43 -3.64
N ALA A 22 5.64 -9.38 -2.82
CA ALA A 22 7.05 -9.53 -2.51
C ALA A 22 7.84 -10.02 -3.72
N GLU A 23 7.30 -10.99 -4.47
CA GLU A 23 7.86 -11.45 -5.75
C GLU A 23 7.95 -10.30 -6.76
N ALA A 24 6.88 -9.53 -6.94
CA ALA A 24 6.82 -8.38 -7.84
C ALA A 24 7.78 -7.24 -7.44
N CYS A 25 8.08 -7.11 -6.15
CA CYS A 25 9.05 -6.14 -5.63
C CYS A 25 10.47 -6.71 -5.51
N HIS A 26 10.71 -7.97 -5.92
CA HIS A 26 11.98 -8.67 -5.79
C HIS A 26 12.55 -8.68 -4.36
N VAL A 27 11.69 -8.87 -3.36
CA VAL A 27 12.07 -8.96 -1.95
C VAL A 27 11.45 -10.18 -1.30
N SER A 28 11.96 -10.56 -0.12
CA SER A 28 11.31 -11.59 0.69
C SER A 28 10.00 -11.05 1.28
N GLN A 29 9.02 -11.94 1.46
CA GLN A 29 7.75 -11.58 2.10
C GLN A 29 7.93 -11.02 3.53
N PRO A 30 8.86 -11.52 4.37
CA PRO A 30 9.18 -10.89 5.66
C PRO A 30 9.72 -9.46 5.52
N ALA A 31 10.56 -9.19 4.52
CA ALA A 31 11.09 -7.84 4.27
C ALA A 31 9.99 -6.87 3.86
N LEU A 32 9.09 -7.29 2.96
CA LEU A 32 7.93 -6.50 2.56
C LEU A 32 6.99 -6.25 3.76
N SER A 33 6.69 -7.28 4.55
CA SER A 33 5.84 -7.14 5.74
C SER A 33 6.43 -6.21 6.80
N SER A 34 7.74 -6.26 7.02
CA SER A 34 8.44 -5.37 7.96
C SER A 34 8.38 -3.92 7.47
N ALA A 35 8.66 -3.69 6.19
CA ALA A 35 8.62 -2.38 5.58
C ALA A 35 7.22 -1.73 5.65
N ILE A 36 6.15 -2.51 5.40
CA ILE A 36 4.77 -2.04 5.57
C ILE A 36 4.48 -1.71 7.05
N ARG A 37 4.91 -2.54 8.00
CA ARG A 37 4.69 -2.27 9.43
C ARG A 37 5.42 -1.01 9.90
N THR A 38 6.62 -0.76 9.38
CA THR A 38 7.34 0.49 9.64
C THR A 38 6.56 1.69 9.07
N LEU A 39 6.02 1.57 7.86
CA LEU A 39 5.18 2.61 7.26
C LEU A 39 3.90 2.89 8.07
N GLU A 40 3.23 1.84 8.55
CA GLU A 40 2.07 1.96 9.44
C GLU A 40 2.41 2.70 10.72
N ALA A 41 3.57 2.42 11.32
CA ALA A 41 4.05 3.10 12.51
C ALA A 41 4.41 4.58 12.25
N GLU A 42 5.02 4.88 11.10
CA GLU A 42 5.38 6.25 10.70
C GLU A 42 4.16 7.12 10.39
N VAL A 43 3.12 6.53 9.79
CA VAL A 43 1.86 7.23 9.45
C VAL A 43 0.86 7.23 10.61
N GLY A 44 1.04 6.34 11.60
CA GLY A 44 0.13 6.18 12.74
C GLY A 44 -1.21 5.52 12.37
N LEU A 45 -1.25 4.78 11.26
CA LEU A 45 -2.46 4.15 10.72
C LEU A 45 -2.18 2.68 10.41
N VAL A 46 -3.09 1.79 10.82
CA VAL A 46 -3.06 0.38 10.43
C VAL A 46 -3.70 0.23 9.06
N MET A 47 -2.96 -0.26 8.08
CA MET A 47 -3.37 -0.34 6.67
C MET A 47 -3.70 -1.79 6.26
N VAL A 48 -3.10 -2.78 6.93
CA VAL A 48 -3.26 -4.20 6.58
C VAL A 48 -3.79 -5.00 7.77
N GLU A 49 -5.05 -5.44 7.66
CA GLU A 49 -5.63 -6.43 8.57
C GLU A 49 -5.40 -7.85 8.02
N ARG A 50 -4.89 -8.76 8.86
CA ARG A 50 -4.43 -10.11 8.45
C ARG A 50 -5.52 -11.03 7.90
N THR A 51 -6.79 -10.67 8.04
CA THR A 51 -7.93 -11.57 7.74
C THR A 51 -8.67 -11.21 6.47
N ARG A 52 -8.53 -9.97 5.98
CA ARG A 52 -9.01 -9.50 4.66
C ARG A 52 -8.36 -8.15 4.41
N CYS A 53 -7.76 -7.98 3.23
CA CYS A 53 -7.11 -6.75 2.79
C CYS A 53 -8.15 -5.61 2.69
N VAL A 54 -8.40 -4.86 3.78
CA VAL A 54 -9.55 -3.93 3.85
C VAL A 54 -9.15 -2.45 3.85
N CYS A 55 -7.89 -2.05 4.10
CA CYS A 55 -7.56 -0.63 4.26
C CYS A 55 -6.40 -0.09 3.40
N LEU A 56 -6.12 -0.69 2.24
CA LEU A 56 -5.12 -0.13 1.31
C LEU A 56 -5.57 1.14 0.57
N LEU A 57 -6.89 1.35 0.43
CA LEU A 57 -7.42 2.51 -0.28
C LEU A 57 -7.32 3.83 0.50
N LEU A 58 -7.43 3.81 1.83
CA LEU A 58 -7.56 5.04 2.62
C LEU A 58 -6.29 5.90 2.57
N VAL A 59 -5.11 5.28 2.67
CA VAL A 59 -3.83 6.02 2.69
C VAL A 59 -3.41 6.49 1.31
N ILE A 60 -3.62 5.69 0.26
CA ILE A 60 -3.39 6.15 -1.12
C ILE A 60 -4.37 7.29 -1.45
N ALA A 61 -5.64 7.19 -1.06
CA ALA A 61 -6.61 8.26 -1.25
C ALA A 61 -6.24 9.56 -0.49
N LEU A 62 -5.74 9.46 0.74
CA LEU A 62 -5.30 10.61 1.53
C LEU A 62 -4.02 11.28 0.97
N LEU A 63 -3.05 10.48 0.52
CA LEU A 63 -1.82 11.00 -0.12
C LEU A 63 -2.12 11.69 -1.46
N PHE A 64 -3.11 11.21 -2.22
CA PHE A 64 -3.50 11.79 -3.51
C PHE A 64 -4.55 12.91 -3.41
N ASN A 65 -5.24 13.07 -2.28
CA ASN A 65 -6.25 14.13 -2.09
C ASN A 65 -5.68 15.55 -2.25
N ASN A 66 -4.38 15.73 -2.04
CA ASN A 66 -3.69 17.01 -2.25
C ASN A 66 -3.12 17.20 -3.67
N VAL A 67 -3.07 16.15 -4.52
CA VAL A 67 -2.38 16.19 -5.83
C VAL A 67 -3.33 16.07 -7.03
N VAL A 68 -4.56 15.55 -6.88
CA VAL A 68 -5.46 15.32 -8.03
C VAL A 68 -6.75 16.14 -7.89
N ARG A 69 -6.65 17.45 -8.11
CA ARG A 69 -7.81 18.35 -8.30
C ARG A 69 -8.49 18.19 -9.67
N GLY A 70 -8.76 16.97 -10.13
CA GLY A 70 -9.41 16.86 -11.45
C GLY A 70 -9.88 15.52 -11.97
N ARG A 71 -9.56 14.37 -11.36
CA ARG A 71 -10.01 13.07 -11.84
C ARG A 71 -10.65 12.26 -10.73
N ARG A 72 -11.88 11.81 -10.98
CA ARG A 72 -12.72 11.03 -10.06
C ARG A 72 -12.08 9.63 -9.93
N TRP A 73 -11.70 9.28 -8.70
CA TRP A 73 -11.03 8.03 -8.33
C TRP A 73 -11.71 6.69 -8.71
N PRO A 74 -13.04 6.56 -8.93
CA PRO A 74 -13.69 5.28 -9.25
C PRO A 74 -13.28 4.68 -10.59
N ASP A 75 -12.76 5.47 -11.53
CA ASP A 75 -12.53 5.03 -12.92
C ASP A 75 -11.16 4.36 -13.13
N LEU A 76 -10.34 4.26 -12.07
CA LEU A 76 -8.97 3.73 -12.11
C LEU A 76 -8.83 2.34 -11.46
N TRP A 77 -9.94 1.75 -10.97
CA TRP A 77 -9.97 0.48 -10.24
C TRP A 77 -10.77 -0.63 -10.94
N PHE A 78 -10.91 -0.54 -12.27
CA PHE A 78 -11.42 -1.62 -13.11
C PHE A 78 -10.27 -2.35 -13.82
#